data_AF-A0A538BN15-F1
#
_entry.id   AF-A0A538BN15-F1
#
_cell.length_a   1.000
_cell.length_b   1.000
_cell.length_c   1.000
_cell.angle_alpha   90.00
_cell.angle_beta   90.00
_cell.angle_gamma   90.00
#
_symmetry.space_group_name_H-M   'P 1'
#
loop_
_entity.id
_entity.type
_entity.pdbx_description
1 polymer ?
#
loop_
_entity_poly.entity_id
_entity_poly.type
_entity_poly.pdbx_seq_one_letter_code
_entity_poly.pdbx_strand_id
1 'polypeptide(L)'
;EIRARQDVELPAADAETAIETIASLRTSLVEATALSEDLIDSVVVGVPGVVESETGRINLAENVPGLEGRAFDAELQERLGLPVTLENDINLAALGEQWRGVARGVDDFAFLSIGTGMGAGIVLRGELHRGHHGAAGEVDFALVGLHAELDPSAAGVTALAERLGAARRLAPPYDARAVFAEARGGDRVAREVVEEVARRIALHLAPI
;
A
#
# COMPACT_ATOMS: atom_id res chain seq x y z
N GLU A 1 9.91 -17.62 -11.47
CA GLU A 1 10.60 -16.66 -12.37
C GLU A 1 9.55 -15.69 -12.87
N ILE A 2 9.85 -14.39 -13.02
CA ILE A 2 8.90 -13.42 -13.58
C ILE A 2 9.02 -13.52 -15.11
N ARG A 3 7.92 -13.82 -15.82
CA ARG A 3 7.91 -14.02 -17.27
C ARG A 3 7.72 -12.73 -18.07
N ALA A 4 6.88 -11.82 -17.58
CA ALA A 4 6.70 -10.48 -18.10
C ALA A 4 6.21 -9.56 -16.97
N ARG A 5 6.42 -8.25 -17.15
CA ARG A 5 5.90 -7.18 -16.28
C ARG A 5 5.54 -6.00 -17.16
N GLN A 6 4.40 -5.39 -16.89
CA GLN A 6 3.97 -4.14 -17.49
C GLN A 6 3.40 -3.26 -16.37
N ASP A 7 3.72 -1.98 -16.41
CA ASP A 7 3.17 -0.96 -15.54
C ASP A 7 2.39 0.01 -16.44
N VAL A 8 1.12 0.26 -16.10
CA VAL A 8 0.23 1.14 -16.86
C VAL A 8 -0.38 2.18 -15.93
N GLU A 9 -0.58 3.38 -16.44
CA GLU A 9 -1.28 4.43 -15.73
C GLU A 9 -2.79 4.26 -15.94
N LEU A 10 -3.54 4.21 -14.85
CA LEU A 10 -4.99 4.09 -14.91
C LEU A 10 -5.59 5.41 -15.45
N PRO A 11 -6.44 5.37 -16.50
CA PRO A 11 -7.11 6.57 -17.02
C PRO A 11 -7.98 7.28 -15.99
N ALA A 12 -8.56 6.50 -15.06
CA ALA A 12 -9.32 6.96 -13.92
C ALA A 12 -9.10 5.99 -12.75
N ALA A 13 -9.06 6.52 -11.53
CA ALA A 13 -8.80 5.76 -10.32
C ALA A 13 -10.08 5.11 -9.75
N ASP A 14 -10.95 4.55 -10.60
CA ASP A 14 -12.19 3.88 -10.21
C ASP A 14 -12.16 2.37 -10.50
N ALA A 15 -13.05 1.63 -9.85
CA ALA A 15 -13.08 0.17 -9.90
C ALA A 15 -13.38 -0.40 -11.30
N GLU A 16 -14.32 0.20 -12.05
CA GLU A 16 -14.66 -0.18 -13.43
C GLU A 16 -13.45 -0.05 -14.36
N THR A 17 -12.76 1.08 -14.29
CA THR A 17 -11.55 1.32 -15.08
C THR A 17 -10.44 0.35 -14.70
N ALA A 18 -10.32 0.01 -13.41
CA ALA A 18 -9.36 -0.99 -12.94
C ALA A 18 -9.66 -2.39 -13.50
N ILE A 19 -10.92 -2.85 -13.50
CA ILE A 19 -11.32 -4.15 -14.07
C ILE A 19 -10.93 -4.25 -15.54
N GLU A 20 -11.29 -3.27 -16.34
CA GLU A 20 -11.00 -3.27 -17.78
C GLU A 20 -9.49 -3.18 -18.05
N THR A 21 -8.76 -2.41 -17.23
CA THR A 21 -7.31 -2.31 -17.35
C THR A 21 -6.62 -3.63 -17.00
N ILE A 22 -7.05 -4.31 -15.93
CA ILE A 22 -6.53 -5.63 -15.53
C ILE A 22 -6.78 -6.67 -16.64
N ALA A 23 -7.98 -6.67 -17.23
CA ALA A 23 -8.30 -7.55 -18.34
C ALA A 23 -7.43 -7.29 -19.58
N SER A 24 -7.19 -6.02 -19.91
CA SER A 24 -6.30 -5.63 -21.01
C SER A 24 -4.84 -6.02 -20.74
N LEU A 25 -4.37 -5.85 -19.50
CA LEU A 25 -3.04 -6.26 -19.07
C LEU A 25 -2.84 -7.77 -19.17
N ARG A 26 -3.83 -8.58 -18.76
CA ARG A 26 -3.77 -10.04 -18.92
C ARG A 26 -3.45 -10.41 -20.37
N THR A 27 -4.25 -9.90 -21.32
CA THR A 27 -4.07 -10.16 -22.74
C THR A 27 -2.68 -9.72 -23.21
N SER A 28 -2.29 -8.49 -22.87
CA SER A 28 -1.00 -7.91 -23.28
C SER A 28 0.21 -8.68 -22.74
N LEU A 29 0.13 -9.18 -21.49
CA LEU A 29 1.18 -9.97 -20.86
C LEU A 29 1.28 -11.39 -21.44
N VAL A 30 0.16 -12.03 -21.76
CA VAL A 30 0.13 -13.33 -22.45
C VAL A 30 0.81 -13.21 -23.81
N GLU A 31 0.41 -12.22 -24.62
CA GLU A 31 0.99 -11.96 -25.93
C GLU A 31 2.50 -11.72 -25.86
N ALA A 32 2.97 -10.96 -24.86
CA ALA A 32 4.39 -10.66 -24.68
C ALA A 32 5.25 -11.88 -24.32
N THR A 33 4.67 -12.92 -23.72
CA THR A 33 5.41 -14.12 -23.29
C THR A 33 5.33 -15.28 -24.28
N ALA A 34 4.39 -15.23 -25.23
CA ALA A 34 4.05 -16.34 -26.13
C ALA A 34 3.76 -17.67 -25.40
N LEU A 35 3.34 -17.60 -24.14
CA LEU A 35 2.91 -18.76 -23.35
C LEU A 35 1.43 -19.05 -23.63
N SER A 36 1.02 -20.31 -23.49
CA SER A 36 -0.40 -20.67 -23.57
C SER A 36 -1.15 -20.07 -22.39
N GLU A 37 -2.35 -19.54 -22.63
CA GLU A 37 -3.25 -19.06 -21.56
C GLU A 37 -3.62 -20.17 -20.56
N ASP A 38 -3.66 -21.42 -21.03
CA ASP A 38 -3.96 -22.60 -20.19
C ASP A 38 -2.90 -22.87 -19.11
N LEU A 39 -1.77 -22.16 -19.15
CA LEU A 39 -0.72 -22.23 -18.12
C LEU A 39 -0.96 -21.24 -16.96
N ILE A 40 -2.02 -20.43 -17.02
CA ILE A 40 -2.36 -19.47 -15.97
C ILE A 40 -3.39 -20.11 -15.04
N ASP A 41 -2.94 -20.55 -13.86
CA ASP A 41 -3.82 -21.21 -12.89
C ASP A 41 -4.76 -20.23 -12.15
N SER A 42 -4.28 -19.01 -11.89
CA SER A 42 -5.01 -18.02 -11.05
C SER A 42 -4.45 -16.61 -11.21
N VAL A 43 -5.23 -15.61 -10.78
CA VAL A 43 -4.81 -14.21 -10.68
C VAL A 43 -4.88 -13.77 -9.21
N VAL A 44 -3.84 -13.06 -8.76
CA VAL A 44 -3.83 -12.39 -7.44
C VAL A 44 -3.83 -10.89 -7.69
N VAL A 45 -4.73 -10.17 -7.03
CA VAL A 45 -4.85 -8.71 -7.17
C VAL A 45 -4.68 -8.05 -5.81
N GLY A 46 -3.67 -7.18 -5.73
CA GLY A 46 -3.47 -6.28 -4.59
C GLY A 46 -4.43 -5.10 -4.68
N VAL A 47 -5.20 -4.87 -3.62
CA VAL A 47 -6.15 -3.75 -3.52
C VAL A 47 -5.84 -2.89 -2.30
N PRO A 48 -6.18 -1.59 -2.32
CA PRO A 48 -6.16 -0.79 -1.11
C PRO A 48 -7.30 -1.23 -0.17
N GLY A 49 -7.14 -0.90 1.12
CA GLY A 49 -8.15 -1.16 2.13
C GLY A 49 -8.16 -2.61 2.63
N VAL A 50 -9.26 -2.97 3.29
CA VAL A 50 -9.42 -4.23 4.02
C VAL A 50 -10.24 -5.22 3.19
N VAL A 51 -9.65 -6.38 2.88
CA VAL A 51 -10.34 -7.50 2.23
C VAL A 51 -10.90 -8.43 3.29
N GLU A 52 -12.22 -8.53 3.38
CA GLU A 52 -12.88 -9.45 4.31
C GLU A 52 -12.82 -10.89 3.77
N SER A 53 -12.13 -11.79 4.48
CA SER A 53 -11.86 -13.15 4.00
C SER A 53 -13.11 -14.02 3.81
N GLU A 54 -14.20 -13.76 4.55
CA GLU A 54 -15.43 -14.55 4.44
C GLU A 54 -16.30 -14.16 3.25
N THR A 55 -16.33 -12.88 2.89
CA THR A 55 -17.28 -12.34 1.91
C THR A 55 -16.63 -11.85 0.62
N GLY A 56 -15.30 -11.68 0.59
CA GLY A 56 -14.57 -11.06 -0.51
C GLY A 56 -14.80 -9.55 -0.63
N ARG A 57 -15.56 -8.95 0.30
CA ARG A 57 -15.88 -7.51 0.28
C ARG A 57 -14.67 -6.68 0.68
N ILE A 58 -14.50 -5.56 -0.03
CA ILE A 58 -13.47 -4.57 0.27
C ILE A 58 -14.08 -3.45 1.13
N ASN A 59 -13.40 -3.06 2.20
CA ASN A 59 -13.75 -1.92 3.06
C ASN A 59 -12.57 -0.93 3.12
N LEU A 60 -12.79 0.31 3.57
CA LEU A 60 -11.73 1.33 3.74
C LEU A 60 -10.95 1.61 2.46
N ALA A 61 -11.65 1.67 1.32
CA ALA A 61 -11.05 1.87 -0.01
C ALA A 61 -11.48 3.19 -0.64
N GLU A 62 -11.61 4.25 0.18
CA GLU A 62 -12.12 5.57 -0.23
C GLU A 62 -11.29 6.23 -1.34
N ASN A 63 -10.03 5.83 -1.50
CA ASN A 63 -9.13 6.31 -2.54
C ASN A 63 -9.45 5.76 -3.95
N VAL A 64 -10.28 4.72 -4.06
CA VAL A 64 -10.73 4.14 -5.34
C VAL A 64 -12.26 4.15 -5.38
N PRO A 65 -12.87 5.18 -5.98
CA PRO A 65 -14.32 5.26 -6.11
C PRO A 65 -14.93 3.99 -6.70
N GLY A 66 -16.00 3.53 -6.05
CA GLY A 66 -16.74 2.35 -6.48
C GLY A 66 -16.04 1.02 -6.18
N LEU A 67 -14.99 0.97 -5.36
CA LEU A 67 -14.37 -0.30 -4.93
C LEU A 67 -15.00 -0.85 -3.64
N GLU A 68 -15.33 0.05 -2.70
CA GLU A 68 -15.86 -0.34 -1.39
C GLU A 68 -17.21 -1.08 -1.48
N GLY A 69 -17.33 -2.16 -0.73
CA GLY A 69 -18.53 -2.99 -0.63
C GLY A 69 -18.79 -3.90 -1.84
N ARG A 70 -17.86 -4.00 -2.80
CA ARG A 70 -17.97 -4.93 -3.94
C ARG A 70 -17.38 -6.29 -3.67
N ALA A 71 -17.95 -7.29 -4.31
CA ALA A 71 -17.35 -8.62 -4.46
C ALA A 71 -16.40 -8.59 -5.68
N PHE A 72 -15.34 -7.78 -5.55
CA PHE A 72 -14.49 -7.40 -6.67
C PHE A 72 -13.71 -8.59 -7.25
N ASP A 73 -13.46 -9.62 -6.45
CA ASP A 73 -12.97 -10.93 -6.88
C ASP A 73 -13.91 -11.58 -7.88
N ALA A 74 -15.19 -11.71 -7.53
CA ALA A 74 -16.20 -12.34 -8.37
C ALA A 74 -16.36 -11.62 -9.71
N GLU A 75 -16.32 -10.29 -9.70
CA GLU A 75 -16.42 -9.46 -10.90
C GLU A 75 -15.20 -9.64 -11.81
N LEU A 76 -13.99 -9.69 -11.23
CA LEU A 76 -12.77 -10.01 -11.98
C LEU A 76 -12.78 -11.46 -12.47
N GLN A 77 -13.28 -12.42 -11.69
CA GLN A 77 -13.41 -13.82 -12.11
C GLN A 77 -14.29 -13.94 -13.34
N GLU A 78 -15.45 -13.27 -13.35
CA GLU A 78 -16.33 -13.23 -14.51
C GLU A 78 -15.63 -12.59 -15.71
N ARG A 79 -14.90 -11.48 -15.50
CA ARG A 79 -14.22 -10.76 -16.57
C ARG A 79 -13.02 -11.51 -17.17
N LEU A 80 -12.28 -12.24 -16.35
CA LEU A 80 -11.01 -12.90 -16.70
C LEU A 80 -11.16 -14.38 -17.03
N GLY A 81 -12.25 -15.02 -16.59
CA GLY A 81 -12.46 -16.47 -16.75
C GLY A 81 -11.49 -17.33 -15.93
N LEU A 82 -10.87 -16.76 -14.90
CA LEU A 82 -9.85 -17.39 -14.05
C LEU A 82 -10.20 -17.21 -12.57
N PRO A 83 -9.79 -18.11 -11.67
CA PRO A 83 -9.86 -17.87 -10.24
C PRO A 83 -9.09 -16.61 -9.85
N VAL A 84 -9.70 -15.75 -9.03
CA VAL A 84 -9.11 -14.51 -8.55
C VAL A 84 -9.04 -14.56 -7.02
N THR A 85 -7.90 -14.12 -6.47
CA THR A 85 -7.74 -13.88 -5.04
C THR A 85 -7.41 -12.42 -4.82
N LEU A 86 -8.18 -11.77 -3.96
CA LEU A 86 -7.86 -10.42 -3.50
C LEU A 86 -7.02 -10.50 -2.24
N GLU A 87 -6.11 -9.54 -2.12
CA GLU A 87 -5.36 -9.31 -0.89
C GLU A 87 -5.04 -7.82 -0.78
N ASN A 88 -4.86 -7.33 0.44
CA ASN A 88 -4.37 -5.99 0.66
C ASN A 88 -2.96 -5.82 0.07
N ASP A 89 -2.67 -4.68 -0.54
CA ASP A 89 -1.40 -4.40 -1.19
C ASP A 89 -0.18 -4.40 -0.24
N ILE A 90 -0.34 -3.89 0.99
CA ILE A 90 0.69 -3.92 2.04
C ILE A 90 0.94 -5.36 2.51
N ASN A 91 -0.10 -6.17 2.63
CA ASN A 91 0.02 -7.59 2.93
C ASN A 91 0.82 -8.34 1.84
N LEU A 92 0.51 -8.08 0.56
CA LEU A 92 1.27 -8.65 -0.56
C LEU A 92 2.73 -8.18 -0.58
N ALA A 93 2.98 -6.92 -0.21
CA ALA A 93 4.35 -6.42 -0.06
C ALA A 93 5.11 -7.18 1.03
N ALA A 94 4.49 -7.41 2.19
CA ALA A 94 5.07 -8.22 3.27
C ALA A 94 5.41 -9.65 2.82
N LEU A 95 4.48 -10.31 2.12
CA LEU A 95 4.71 -11.64 1.54
C LEU A 95 5.82 -11.62 0.47
N GLY A 96 5.91 -10.54 -0.31
CA GLY A 96 7.00 -10.30 -1.25
C GLY A 96 8.36 -10.24 -0.56
N GLU A 97 8.44 -9.53 0.57
CA GLU A 97 9.65 -9.45 1.39
C GLU A 97 10.02 -10.79 2.03
N GLN A 98 9.03 -11.57 2.47
CA GLN A 98 9.25 -12.93 3.00
C GLN A 98 9.73 -13.90 1.91
N TRP A 99 9.19 -13.81 0.71
CA TRP A 99 9.53 -14.69 -0.40
C TRP A 99 10.88 -14.34 -1.02
N ARG A 100 11.07 -13.07 -1.37
CA ARG A 100 12.18 -12.61 -2.20
C ARG A 100 12.93 -11.40 -1.68
N GLY A 101 12.50 -10.76 -0.60
CA GLY A 101 13.15 -9.57 -0.06
C GLY A 101 13.97 -9.81 1.20
N VAL A 102 13.94 -8.84 2.11
CA VAL A 102 14.80 -8.79 3.30
C VAL A 102 14.32 -9.70 4.44
N ALA A 103 13.05 -10.16 4.39
CA ALA A 103 12.45 -10.99 5.42
C ALA A 103 12.52 -12.51 5.13
N ARG A 104 13.33 -12.95 4.15
CA ARG A 104 13.52 -14.38 3.88
C ARG A 104 14.08 -15.12 5.11
N GLY A 105 13.38 -16.18 5.51
CA GLY A 105 13.76 -16.99 6.68
C GLY A 105 13.47 -16.32 8.03
N VAL A 106 12.68 -15.24 8.02
CA VAL A 106 12.16 -14.60 9.22
C VAL A 106 10.69 -14.99 9.35
N ASP A 107 10.36 -15.71 10.41
CA ASP A 107 9.00 -16.24 10.62
C ASP A 107 8.08 -15.24 11.33
N ASP A 108 8.63 -14.29 12.08
CA ASP A 108 7.87 -13.27 12.80
C ASP A 108 8.40 -11.88 12.43
N PHE A 109 7.62 -11.09 11.70
CA PHE A 109 7.96 -9.72 11.35
C PHE A 109 6.73 -8.87 11.01
N ALA A 110 6.91 -7.55 11.03
CA ALA A 110 5.97 -6.59 10.47
C ALA A 110 6.66 -5.80 9.35
N PHE A 111 6.01 -5.73 8.19
CA PHE A 111 6.37 -4.82 7.10
C PHE A 111 5.57 -3.54 7.26
N LEU A 112 6.22 -2.37 7.23
CA LEU A 112 5.57 -1.08 7.38
C LEU A 112 5.62 -0.31 6.07
N SER A 113 4.45 0.09 5.59
CA SER A 113 4.31 0.99 4.44
C SER A 113 3.89 2.36 4.93
N ILE A 114 4.63 3.39 4.51
CA ILE A 114 4.35 4.79 4.85
C ILE A 114 4.40 5.59 3.56
N GLY A 115 3.26 6.14 3.18
CA GLY A 115 3.08 6.84 1.91
C GLY A 115 1.91 7.80 2.00
N THR A 116 0.85 7.54 1.24
CA THR A 116 -0.42 8.28 1.35
C THR A 116 -1.07 8.12 2.72
N GLY A 117 -0.91 6.95 3.35
CA GLY A 117 -1.24 6.65 4.74
C GLY A 117 -0.18 5.75 5.36
N MET A 118 -0.51 5.14 6.49
CA MET A 118 0.33 4.15 7.16
C MET A 118 -0.38 2.80 7.33
N GLY A 119 0.28 1.72 6.96
CA GLY A 119 -0.22 0.37 7.22
C GLY A 119 0.90 -0.63 7.46
N ALA A 120 0.52 -1.78 8.00
CA ALA A 120 1.44 -2.85 8.36
C ALA A 120 0.96 -4.20 7.81
N GLY A 121 1.86 -4.94 7.16
CA GLY A 121 1.65 -6.36 6.88
C GLY A 121 2.33 -7.19 7.96
N ILE A 122 1.56 -7.98 8.72
CA ILE A 122 2.07 -8.71 9.89
C ILE A 122 2.19 -10.19 9.53
N VAL A 123 3.37 -10.77 9.70
CA VAL A 123 3.62 -12.20 9.52
C VAL A 123 4.03 -12.79 10.86
N LEU A 124 3.34 -13.85 11.28
CA LEU A 124 3.59 -14.57 12.53
C LEU A 124 3.71 -16.06 12.25
N ARG A 125 4.76 -16.69 12.76
CA ARG A 125 5.08 -18.12 12.53
C ARG A 125 5.09 -18.50 11.03
N GLY A 126 5.58 -17.59 10.21
CA GLY A 126 5.70 -17.75 8.76
C GLY A 126 4.40 -17.53 7.99
N GLU A 127 3.29 -17.17 8.66
CA GLU A 127 1.99 -16.96 8.02
C GLU A 127 1.51 -15.51 8.16
N LEU A 128 0.91 -14.99 7.09
CA LEU A 128 0.30 -13.66 7.12
C LEU A 128 -0.87 -13.62 8.10
N HIS A 129 -0.80 -12.71 9.06
CA HIS A 129 -1.80 -12.47 10.08
C HIS A 129 -2.78 -11.38 9.64
N ARG A 130 -3.97 -11.78 9.19
CA ARG A 130 -5.04 -10.88 8.70
C ARG A 130 -5.97 -10.37 9.80
N GLY A 131 -5.98 -11.03 10.96
CA GLY A 131 -7.02 -10.83 11.98
C GLY A 131 -8.39 -11.39 11.54
N HIS A 132 -9.42 -11.19 12.36
CA HIS A 132 -10.75 -11.79 12.12
C HIS A 132 -11.48 -11.17 10.92
N HIS A 133 -11.39 -9.85 10.75
CA HIS A 133 -12.07 -9.10 9.69
C HIS A 133 -11.14 -8.68 8.54
N GLY A 134 -9.91 -9.18 8.50
CA GLY A 134 -8.91 -8.76 7.51
C GLY A 134 -8.19 -7.44 7.82
N ALA A 135 -8.56 -6.73 8.90
CA ALA A 135 -8.06 -5.40 9.24
C ALA A 135 -6.81 -5.39 10.15
N ALA A 136 -6.13 -6.52 10.35
CA ALA A 136 -4.89 -6.51 11.12
C ALA A 136 -3.83 -5.67 10.38
N GLY A 137 -3.18 -4.77 11.11
CA GLY A 137 -2.15 -3.91 10.53
C GLY A 137 -2.64 -2.56 9.98
N GLU A 138 -3.93 -2.24 10.16
CA GLU A 138 -4.50 -0.89 9.94
C GLU A 138 -4.04 0.09 11.04
N VAL A 139 -2.72 0.26 11.18
CA VAL A 139 -2.06 0.93 12.31
C VAL A 139 -2.28 2.45 12.30
N ASP A 140 -2.59 3.05 11.16
CA ASP A 140 -2.98 4.47 11.07
C ASP A 140 -4.20 4.77 11.97
N PHE A 141 -5.10 3.80 12.09
CA PHE A 141 -6.32 3.95 12.87
C PHE A 141 -6.10 3.92 14.38
N ALA A 142 -4.93 3.46 14.84
CA ALA A 142 -4.62 3.35 16.27
C ALA A 142 -4.61 4.71 16.98
N LEU A 143 -4.27 5.79 16.27
CA LEU A 143 -4.19 7.15 16.81
C LEU A 143 -5.25 8.09 16.22
N VAL A 144 -6.24 7.57 15.49
CA VAL A 144 -7.33 8.37 14.94
C VAL A 144 -8.06 9.14 16.05
N GLY A 145 -8.25 10.44 15.84
CA GLY A 145 -8.89 11.35 16.79
C GLY A 145 -7.96 11.88 17.90
N LEU A 146 -6.74 11.37 18.03
CA LEU A 146 -5.76 11.79 19.03
C LEU A 146 -4.76 12.84 18.50
N HIS A 147 -5.20 13.74 17.62
CA HIS A 147 -4.50 14.88 16.99
C HIS A 147 -3.91 14.59 15.59
N ALA A 148 -4.41 15.31 14.57
CA ALA A 148 -3.87 15.32 13.20
C ALA A 148 -2.38 15.73 13.11
N GLU A 149 -1.86 16.36 14.17
CA GLU A 149 -0.44 16.69 14.31
C GLU A 149 0.47 15.46 14.46
N LEU A 150 -0.10 14.26 14.66
CA LEU A 150 0.64 13.01 14.75
C LEU A 150 0.71 12.24 13.43
N ASP A 151 0.11 12.74 12.35
CA ASP A 151 0.08 12.08 11.05
C ASP A 151 1.52 11.94 10.47
N PRO A 152 1.99 10.69 10.25
CA PRO A 152 3.29 10.40 9.65
C PRO A 152 3.26 10.27 8.13
N SER A 153 2.09 10.36 7.50
CA SER A 153 1.90 10.23 6.05
C SER A 153 2.62 11.35 5.27
N ALA A 154 2.69 11.21 3.95
CA ALA A 154 3.22 12.23 3.07
C ALA A 154 2.48 13.58 3.20
N ALA A 155 1.17 13.55 3.48
CA ALA A 155 0.39 14.76 3.74
C ALA A 155 0.81 15.39 5.09
N GLY A 156 0.96 14.57 6.14
CA GLY A 156 1.46 15.00 7.44
C GLY A 156 2.87 15.59 7.40
N VAL A 157 3.76 15.03 6.57
CA VAL A 157 5.10 15.58 6.30
C VAL A 157 4.99 16.95 5.64
N THR A 158 4.17 17.06 4.59
CA THR A 158 4.00 18.31 3.83
C THR A 158 3.46 19.43 4.71
N ALA A 159 2.41 19.17 5.48
CA ALA A 159 1.82 20.14 6.40
C ALA A 159 2.82 20.60 7.49
N LEU A 160 3.64 19.68 8.00
CA LEU A 160 4.68 20.01 8.96
C LEU A 160 5.77 20.89 8.34
N ALA A 161 6.24 20.52 7.14
CA ALA A 161 7.26 21.25 6.40
C ALA A 161 6.79 22.66 5.99
N GLU A 162 5.54 22.82 5.56
CA GLU A 162 4.94 24.13 5.27
C GLU A 162 4.95 25.04 6.51
N ARG A 163 4.50 24.51 7.65
CA ARG A 163 4.43 25.25 8.91
C ARG A 163 5.82 25.67 9.41
N LEU A 164 6.82 24.78 9.32
CA LEU A 164 8.19 25.07 9.75
C LEU A 164 8.94 25.94 8.73
N GLY A 165 8.73 25.72 7.43
CA GLY A 165 9.35 26.46 6.34
C GLY A 165 8.96 27.93 6.32
N ALA A 166 7.67 28.23 6.51
CA ALA A 166 7.19 29.59 6.66
C ALA A 166 7.85 30.34 7.82
N ALA A 167 8.16 29.64 8.92
CA ALA A 167 8.80 30.21 10.10
C ALA A 167 10.34 30.25 10.02
N ARG A 168 10.97 29.37 9.23
CA ARG A 168 12.42 29.09 9.32
C ARG A 168 13.17 29.02 7.99
N ARG A 169 12.58 29.51 6.90
CA ARG A 169 13.20 29.67 5.55
C ARG A 169 13.59 28.37 4.84
N LEU A 170 12.89 27.26 5.08
CA LEU A 170 12.93 26.13 4.14
C LEU A 170 12.26 26.58 2.83
N ALA A 171 12.88 26.35 1.69
CA ALA A 171 12.29 26.72 0.40
C ALA A 171 11.33 25.61 -0.09
N PRO A 172 10.24 25.95 -0.78
CA PRO A 172 9.39 24.96 -1.45
C PRO A 172 10.14 24.26 -2.61
N PRO A 173 9.68 23.08 -3.07
CA PRO A 173 8.46 22.39 -2.64
C PRO A 173 8.61 21.66 -1.29
N TYR A 174 7.49 21.50 -0.58
CA TYR A 174 7.45 20.88 0.75
C TYR A 174 6.98 19.43 0.76
N ASP A 175 6.87 18.80 -0.42
CA ASP A 175 6.50 17.40 -0.49
C ASP A 175 7.55 16.50 0.19
N ALA A 176 7.13 15.31 0.60
CA ALA A 176 7.98 14.39 1.33
C ALA A 176 9.30 14.06 0.60
N ARG A 177 9.29 13.98 -0.74
CA ARG A 177 10.51 13.68 -1.50
C ARG A 177 11.52 14.81 -1.38
N ALA A 178 11.08 16.06 -1.55
CA ALA A 178 11.92 17.23 -1.44
C ALA A 178 12.47 17.40 -0.03
N VAL A 179 11.61 17.30 1.00
CA VAL A 179 12.01 17.41 2.41
C VAL A 179 13.10 16.39 2.77
N PHE A 180 12.91 15.12 2.41
CA PHE A 180 13.92 14.09 2.71
C PHE A 180 15.22 14.29 1.91
N ALA A 181 15.15 14.86 0.71
CA ALA A 181 16.34 15.20 -0.07
C ALA A 181 17.15 16.32 0.59
N GLU A 182 16.49 17.41 1.02
CA GLU A 182 17.13 18.53 1.72
C GLU A 182 17.72 18.09 3.07
N ALA A 183 17.02 17.24 3.81
CA ALA A 183 17.53 16.69 5.07
C ALA A 183 18.84 15.89 4.88
N ARG A 184 18.93 15.12 3.80
CA ARG A 184 20.17 14.43 3.39
C ARG A 184 21.25 15.39 2.91
N GLY A 185 20.85 16.46 2.20
CA GLY A 185 21.73 17.57 1.78
C GLY A 185 22.26 18.40 2.94
N GLY A 186 21.64 18.29 4.11
CA GLY A 186 22.10 18.86 5.37
C GLY A 186 21.32 20.06 5.87
N ASP A 187 20.20 20.37 5.24
CA ASP A 187 19.31 21.42 5.73
C ASP A 187 18.78 21.08 7.13
N ARG A 188 18.91 22.06 8.04
CA ARG A 188 18.57 21.88 9.44
C ARG A 188 17.07 21.76 9.66
N VAL A 189 16.27 22.54 8.95
CA VAL A 189 14.81 22.55 9.11
C VAL A 189 14.22 21.26 8.54
N ALA A 190 14.70 20.81 7.38
CA ALA A 190 14.30 19.54 6.81
C ALA A 190 14.65 18.35 7.72
N ARG A 191 15.82 18.36 8.39
CA ARG A 191 16.16 17.35 9.39
C ARG A 191 15.21 17.37 10.59
N GLU A 192 14.86 18.55 11.10
CA GLU A 192 13.86 18.68 12.17
C GLU A 192 12.50 18.11 11.75
N VAL A 193 12.07 18.31 10.51
CA VAL A 193 10.85 17.68 9.96
C VAL A 193 10.98 16.16 9.96
N VAL A 194 12.08 15.61 9.45
CA VAL A 194 12.31 14.16 9.38
C VAL A 194 12.37 13.53 10.79
N GLU A 195 13.01 14.18 11.75
CA GLU A 195 13.07 13.73 13.14
C GLU A 195 11.68 13.68 13.78
N GLU A 196 10.87 14.71 13.56
CA GLU A 196 9.50 14.74 14.07
C GLU A 196 8.61 13.69 13.39
N VAL A 197 8.76 13.46 12.08
CA VAL A 197 8.05 12.37 11.38
C VAL A 197 8.49 11.01 11.93
N ALA A 198 9.79 10.79 12.19
CA ALA A 198 10.27 9.56 12.82
C ALA A 198 9.66 9.35 14.22
N ARG A 199 9.52 10.42 15.01
CA ARG A 199 8.83 10.38 16.30
C ARG A 199 7.36 9.97 16.15
N ARG A 200 6.65 10.53 15.16
CA ARG A 200 5.25 10.19 14.86
C ARG A 200 5.10 8.72 14.46
N ILE A 201 5.98 8.22 13.61
CA ILE A 201 6.02 6.80 13.24
C ILE A 201 6.21 5.94 14.49
N ALA A 202 7.19 6.25 15.33
CA ALA A 202 7.45 5.49 16.55
C ALA A 202 6.25 5.41 17.50
N LEU A 203 5.39 6.44 17.55
CA LEU A 203 4.16 6.41 18.36
C LEU A 203 3.13 5.38 17.85
N HIS A 204 3.05 5.16 16.53
CA HIS A 204 2.16 4.15 15.95
C HIS A 204 2.70 2.73 16.16
N LEU A 205 4.03 2.59 16.28
CA LEU A 205 4.70 1.30 16.41
C LEU A 205 4.87 0.83 17.84
N ALA A 206 5.04 1.74 18.81
CA ALA A 206 5.23 1.37 20.21
C ALA A 206 4.17 0.42 20.79
N PRO A 207 2.90 0.44 20.35
CA PRO A 207 1.87 -0.52 20.78
C PRO A 207 1.93 -1.92 20.13
N ILE A 208 2.74 -2.11 19.07
CA ILE A 208 2.84 -3.36 18.28
C ILE A 208 3.96 -4.24 18.84
#